data_AF-A0A376MNA4-F1
#
_entry.id   AF-A0A376MNA4-F1
#
_cell.length_a   1.000
_cell.length_b   1.000
_cell.length_c   1.000
_cell.angle_alpha   90.00
_cell.angle_beta   90.00
_cell.angle_gamma   90.00
#
_symmetry.space_group_name_H-M   'P 1'
#
loop_
_entity.id
_entity.type
_entity.pdbx_description
1 polymer ?
#
loop_
_entity_poly.entity_id
_entity_poly.type
_entity_poly.pdbx_seq_one_letter_code
_entity_poly.pdbx_strand_id
1 'polypeptide(L)'
;MLYGPLACGATTLMFEGVPNWPTPARMAQVVDKHQVNILYTAPTAIRALMAEGDKAIEGTDRSSLRILGSVGEPINPEAWEWYWKKIGNEKCPVVDTWWQTETGGFMITPAAWRYRAESRFGNTSVLRRATGAGR
;
A
#
# COMPACT_ATOMS: atom_id res chain seq x y z
N MET A 1 15.72 -0.01 -0.90
CA MET A 1 14.75 -1.13 -0.84
C MET A 1 15.32 -2.49 -1.19
N LEU A 2 16.42 -2.64 -1.95
CA LEU A 2 16.96 -3.95 -2.33
C LEU A 2 17.43 -4.82 -1.14
N TYR A 3 18.11 -4.19 -0.17
CA TYR A 3 18.76 -4.92 0.93
C TYR A 3 17.80 -5.62 1.90
N GLY A 4 16.68 -4.98 2.26
CA GLY A 4 15.73 -5.53 3.24
C GLY A 4 15.14 -6.88 2.81
N PRO A 5 14.46 -6.97 1.66
CA PRO A 5 13.89 -8.21 1.16
C PRO A 5 14.93 -9.31 0.96
N LEU A 6 16.09 -8.99 0.35
CA LEU A 6 17.12 -10.00 0.08
C LEU A 6 17.77 -10.53 1.36
N ALA A 7 18.02 -9.68 2.36
CA ALA A 7 18.53 -10.12 3.66
C ALA A 7 17.55 -11.04 4.39
N CYS A 8 16.24 -10.84 4.19
CA CYS A 8 15.19 -11.71 4.73
C CYS A 8 14.91 -12.96 3.87
N GLY A 9 15.65 -13.19 2.78
CA GLY A 9 15.41 -14.30 1.86
C GLY A 9 14.09 -14.18 1.08
N ALA A 10 13.53 -12.98 0.98
CA ALA A 10 12.30 -12.72 0.25
C ALA A 10 12.56 -12.42 -1.23
N THR A 11 11.59 -12.77 -2.07
CA THR A 11 11.61 -12.42 -3.50
C THR A 11 11.25 -10.95 -3.69
N THR A 12 12.11 -10.19 -4.36
CA THR A 12 11.85 -8.78 -4.72
C THR A 12 11.55 -8.66 -6.21
N LEU A 13 10.62 -7.78 -6.58
CA LEU A 13 10.24 -7.51 -7.96
C LEU A 13 10.85 -6.17 -8.38
N MET A 14 11.71 -6.21 -9.39
CA MET A 14 12.23 -5.01 -10.04
C MET A 14 11.30 -4.65 -11.20
N PHE A 15 10.62 -3.50 -11.09
CA PHE A 15 9.74 -3.01 -12.13
C PHE A 15 10.47 -1.96 -12.97
N GLU A 16 10.63 -2.25 -14.26
CA GLU A 16 11.17 -1.31 -15.24
C GLU A 16 10.01 -0.69 -16.03
N GLY A 17 9.91 0.64 -15.99
CA GLY A 17 8.89 1.41 -16.69
C GLY A 17 8.06 2.30 -15.77
N VAL A 18 6.92 2.76 -16.28
CA VAL A 18 5.99 3.63 -15.55
C VAL A 18 4.71 2.86 -15.21
N PRO A 19 4.08 3.15 -14.05
CA PRO A 19 2.94 2.38 -13.55
C PRO A 19 1.67 2.51 -14.39
N ASN A 20 1.64 3.41 -15.38
CA ASN A 20 0.48 3.74 -16.20
C ASN A 20 0.66 3.48 -17.71
N TRP A 21 1.76 2.87 -18.15
CA TRP A 21 2.01 2.57 -19.57
C TRP A 21 2.27 1.07 -19.78
N PRO A 22 1.70 0.42 -20.81
CA PRO A 22 0.86 0.96 -21.90
C PRO A 22 -0.59 1.26 -21.52
N THR A 23 -1.05 0.83 -20.34
CA THR A 23 -2.37 1.16 -19.80
C THR A 23 -2.28 1.52 -18.31
N PRO A 24 -3.23 2.30 -17.77
CA PRO A 24 -3.29 2.60 -16.33
C PRO A 24 -3.35 1.36 -15.43
N ALA A 25 -3.86 0.24 -15.95
CA ALA A 25 -3.94 -1.04 -15.26
C ALA A 25 -2.58 -1.75 -15.10
N ARG A 26 -1.48 -1.21 -15.66
CA ARG A 26 -0.18 -1.89 -15.69
C ARG A 26 0.30 -2.32 -14.30
N MET A 27 0.17 -1.45 -13.30
CA MET A 27 0.57 -1.79 -11.93
C MET A 27 -0.22 -3.00 -11.40
N ALA A 28 -1.53 -3.02 -11.60
CA ALA A 28 -2.40 -4.12 -11.17
C ALA A 28 -2.15 -5.42 -11.96
N GLN A 29 -1.87 -5.32 -13.27
CA GLN A 29 -1.49 -6.46 -14.10
C GLN A 29 -0.17 -7.11 -13.64
N VAL A 30 0.81 -6.31 -13.22
CA VAL A 30 2.07 -6.81 -12.67
C VAL A 30 1.82 -7.56 -11.36
N VAL A 31 0.93 -7.03 -10.52
CA VAL A 31 0.50 -7.71 -9.29
C VAL A 31 -0.08 -9.08 -9.61
N ASP A 32 -1.02 -9.16 -10.56
CA ASP A 32 -1.69 -10.42 -10.92
C ASP A 32 -0.74 -11.43 -11.56
N LYS A 33 0.10 -10.97 -12.50
CA LYS A 33 1.06 -11.81 -13.22
C LYS A 33 2.08 -12.46 -12.29
N HIS A 34 2.58 -11.71 -11.31
CA HIS A 34 3.61 -12.17 -10.40
C HIS A 34 3.08 -12.58 -9.02
N GLN A 35 1.75 -12.56 -8.84
CA GLN A 35 1.07 -12.89 -7.58
C GLN A 35 1.66 -12.14 -6.39
N VAL A 36 1.90 -10.83 -6.59
CA VAL A 36 2.56 -9.97 -5.59
C VAL A 36 1.74 -9.96 -4.30
N ASN A 37 2.41 -10.14 -3.16
CA ASN A 37 1.75 -10.12 -1.85
C ASN A 37 1.85 -8.78 -1.13
N ILE A 38 2.89 -8.00 -1.40
CA ILE A 38 3.17 -6.71 -0.77
C ILE A 38 3.43 -5.71 -1.87
N LEU A 39 2.59 -4.69 -1.97
CA LEU A 39 2.78 -3.58 -2.90
C LEU A 39 3.24 -2.36 -2.12
N TYR A 40 4.38 -1.79 -2.50
CA TYR A 40 4.96 -0.62 -1.86
C TYR A 40 5.21 0.45 -2.91
N THR A 41 4.53 1.60 -2.79
CA THR A 41 4.53 2.65 -3.81
C THR A 41 4.47 4.05 -3.19
N ALA A 42 4.69 5.09 -4.00
CA ALA A 42 4.63 6.48 -3.56
C ALA A 42 3.20 7.05 -3.70
N PRO A 43 2.76 7.99 -2.83
CA PRO A 43 1.49 8.70 -2.95
C PRO A 43 1.30 9.38 -4.31
N THR A 44 2.38 9.87 -4.92
CA THR A 44 2.35 10.49 -6.25
C THR A 44 1.89 9.50 -7.33
N ALA A 45 2.33 8.24 -7.26
CA ALA A 45 1.84 7.20 -8.17
C ALA A 45 0.37 6.84 -7.88
N ILE A 46 -0.02 6.78 -6.60
CA ILE A 46 -1.42 6.54 -6.20
C ILE A 46 -2.33 7.63 -6.76
N ARG A 47 -1.95 8.91 -6.63
CA ARG A 47 -2.72 10.05 -7.16
C ARG A 47 -2.84 10.00 -8.68
N ALA A 48 -1.77 9.63 -9.38
CA ALA A 48 -1.80 9.48 -10.83
C ALA A 48 -2.79 8.37 -11.27
N LEU A 49 -2.81 7.24 -10.57
CA LEU A 49 -3.75 6.15 -10.84
C LEU A 49 -5.18 6.50 -10.43
N MET A 50 -5.35 7.27 -9.35
CA MET A 50 -6.64 7.76 -8.89
C MET A 50 -7.29 8.69 -9.93
N ALA A 51 -6.50 9.51 -10.63
CA ALA A 51 -6.98 10.36 -11.72
C ALA A 51 -7.55 9.55 -12.90
N GLU A 52 -7.03 8.35 -13.14
CA GLU A 52 -7.54 7.41 -14.16
C GLU A 52 -8.77 6.60 -13.67
N GLY A 53 -9.07 6.66 -12.37
CA GLY A 53 -10.22 6.02 -11.76
C GLY A 53 -10.20 4.50 -11.89
N ASP A 54 -11.30 3.92 -12.36
CA ASP A 54 -11.47 2.46 -12.41
C ASP A 54 -10.66 1.79 -13.53
N LYS A 55 -10.16 2.55 -14.50
CA LYS A 55 -9.27 2.04 -15.56
C LYS A 55 -7.95 1.53 -14.99
N ALA A 56 -7.53 2.01 -13.82
CA ALA A 56 -6.33 1.55 -13.13
C ALA A 56 -6.45 0.11 -12.60
N ILE A 57 -7.67 -0.42 -12.52
CA ILE A 57 -7.97 -1.73 -11.93
C ILE A 57 -8.81 -2.64 -12.82
N GLU A 58 -9.28 -2.15 -13.96
CA GLU A 58 -10.14 -2.87 -14.88
C GLU A 58 -9.47 -4.18 -15.36
N GLY A 59 -10.20 -5.29 -15.26
CA GLY A 59 -9.73 -6.61 -15.71
C GLY A 59 -8.65 -7.25 -14.84
N THR A 60 -8.46 -6.78 -13.61
CA THR A 60 -7.45 -7.32 -12.68
C THR A 60 -8.08 -7.84 -11.38
N ASP A 61 -7.49 -8.84 -10.74
CA ASP A 61 -8.02 -9.53 -9.55
C ASP A 61 -7.41 -8.99 -8.24
N ARG A 62 -6.09 -8.84 -8.19
CA ARG A 62 -5.30 -8.31 -7.06
C ARG A 62 -5.54 -9.04 -5.72
N SER A 63 -6.15 -10.22 -5.74
CA SER A 63 -6.47 -10.99 -4.53
C SER A 63 -5.24 -11.53 -3.81
N SER A 64 -4.08 -11.58 -4.49
CA SER A 64 -2.80 -12.00 -3.92
C SER A 64 -2.24 -11.02 -2.89
N LEU A 65 -2.67 -9.75 -2.95
CA LEU A 65 -2.21 -8.68 -2.07
C LEU A 65 -2.67 -8.91 -0.63
N ARG A 66 -1.77 -8.64 0.30
CA ARG A 66 -2.01 -8.73 1.74
C ARG A 66 -1.67 -7.44 2.46
N ILE A 67 -0.69 -6.69 1.96
CA ILE A 67 -0.21 -5.45 2.57
C ILE A 67 0.00 -4.44 1.46
N LEU A 68 -0.50 -3.24 1.69
CA LEU A 68 -0.26 -2.08 0.86
C LEU A 68 0.65 -1.12 1.62
N GLY A 69 1.55 -0.44 0.92
CA GLY A 69 2.51 0.47 1.55
C GLY A 69 2.65 1.78 0.79
N SER A 70 2.77 2.85 1.56
CA SER A 70 2.96 4.23 1.12
C SER A 70 4.24 4.80 1.71
N VAL A 71 4.98 5.61 0.94
CA VAL A 71 6.26 6.18 1.34
C VAL A 71 6.57 7.52 0.69
N GLY A 72 7.32 8.35 1.41
CA GLY A 72 8.08 9.48 0.87
C GLY A 72 7.38 10.82 1.05
N GLU A 73 6.09 10.88 0.73
CA GLU A 73 5.28 12.09 0.87
C GLU A 73 4.08 11.86 1.78
N PRO A 74 3.49 12.91 2.37
CA PRO A 74 2.21 12.81 3.04
C PRO A 74 1.11 12.34 2.08
N ILE A 75 0.37 11.30 2.47
CA ILE A 75 -0.78 10.81 1.70
C ILE A 75 -2.05 11.55 2.11
N ASN A 76 -2.82 12.01 1.13
CA ASN A 76 -4.13 12.63 1.37
C ASN A 76 -5.14 11.56 1.84
N PRO A 77 -6.09 11.88 2.74
CA PRO A 77 -7.11 10.93 3.20
C PRO A 77 -7.92 10.31 2.06
N GLU A 78 -8.30 11.10 1.05
CA GLU A 78 -9.02 10.61 -0.14
C GLU A 78 -8.19 9.60 -0.94
N ALA A 79 -6.89 9.89 -1.15
CA ALA A 79 -5.99 8.98 -1.84
C ALA A 79 -5.76 7.69 -1.03
N TRP A 80 -5.73 7.79 0.30
CA TRP A 80 -5.62 6.65 1.20
C TRP A 80 -6.84 5.74 1.11
N GLU A 81 -8.05 6.31 1.17
CA GLU A 81 -9.30 5.56 1.04
C GLU A 81 -9.42 4.90 -0.35
N TRP A 82 -9.09 5.64 -1.40
CA TRP A 82 -9.07 5.10 -2.76
C TRP A 82 -8.09 3.93 -2.89
N TYR A 83 -6.87 4.07 -2.33
CA TYR A 83 -5.86 3.03 -2.39
C TYR A 83 -6.29 1.76 -1.65
N TRP A 84 -6.84 1.91 -0.44
CA TRP A 84 -7.38 0.82 0.35
C TRP A 84 -8.55 0.11 -0.34
N LYS A 85 -9.50 0.88 -0.89
CA LYS A 85 -10.72 0.36 -1.51
C LYS A 85 -10.47 -0.26 -2.87
N LYS A 86 -9.82 0.48 -3.78
CA LYS A 86 -9.64 0.09 -5.18
C LYS A 86 -8.49 -0.87 -5.36
N ILE A 87 -7.31 -0.61 -4.78
CA ILE A 87 -6.16 -1.53 -4.94
C ILE A 87 -6.22 -2.67 -3.92
N GLY A 88 -6.60 -2.37 -2.68
CA GLY A 88 -6.59 -3.33 -1.57
C GLY A 88 -7.84 -4.19 -1.43
N ASN A 89 -8.85 -4.00 -2.29
CA ASN A 89 -10.16 -4.66 -2.22
C ASN A 89 -10.79 -4.61 -0.82
N GLU A 90 -10.57 -3.51 -0.08
CA GLU A 90 -11.03 -3.32 1.32
C GLU A 90 -10.51 -4.36 2.32
N LYS A 91 -9.53 -5.18 1.93
CA LYS A 91 -8.99 -6.29 2.73
C LYS A 91 -7.56 -6.06 3.21
N CYS A 92 -6.79 -5.27 2.44
CA CYS A 92 -5.37 -5.08 2.71
C CYS A 92 -5.15 -3.87 3.62
N PRO A 93 -4.49 -4.01 4.79
CA PRO A 93 -4.04 -2.86 5.56
C PRO A 93 -3.05 -2.02 4.75
N VAL A 94 -3.21 -0.69 4.84
CA VAL A 94 -2.29 0.29 4.27
C VAL A 94 -1.30 0.73 5.35
N VAL A 95 -0.02 0.55 5.07
CA VAL A 95 1.09 0.87 5.95
C VAL A 95 1.79 2.12 5.41
N ASP A 96 1.56 3.24 6.07
CA ASP A 96 2.30 4.47 5.77
C ASP A 96 3.64 4.44 6.49
N THR A 97 4.73 4.62 5.75
CA THR A 97 6.09 4.47 6.27
C THR A 97 6.85 5.77 6.16
N TRP A 98 6.97 6.47 7.29
CA TRP A 98 7.77 7.68 7.37
C TRP A 98 9.22 7.36 7.71
N TRP A 99 10.13 7.87 6.88
CA TRP A 99 11.58 7.78 7.04
C TRP A 99 12.30 8.77 6.09
N GLN A 100 13.61 8.91 6.25
CA GLN A 100 14.46 9.71 5.39
C GLN A 100 15.74 8.95 5.01
N THR A 101 16.46 9.43 4.01
CA THR A 101 17.75 8.84 3.60
C THR A 101 18.73 8.73 4.77
N GLU A 102 18.72 9.71 5.66
CA GLU A 102 19.55 9.85 6.84
C GLU A 102 19.21 8.83 7.93
N THR A 103 17.97 8.35 7.97
CA THR A 103 17.51 7.38 8.98
C THR A 103 17.75 5.94 8.55
N GLY A 104 18.06 5.71 7.26
CA GLY A 104 18.42 4.40 6.71
C GLY A 104 17.29 3.35 6.65
N GLY A 105 16.16 3.60 7.32
CA GLY A 105 14.99 2.71 7.35
C GLY A 105 13.78 3.35 8.02
N PHE A 106 12.69 2.57 8.11
CA PHE A 106 11.39 3.01 8.64
C PHE A 106 11.51 3.51 10.08
N MET A 107 11.07 4.75 10.33
CA MET A 107 11.11 5.36 11.66
C MET A 107 9.75 5.30 12.35
N ILE A 108 8.70 5.71 11.64
CA ILE A 108 7.33 5.73 12.14
C ILE A 108 6.44 5.01 11.12
N THR A 109 5.80 3.93 11.54
CA THR A 109 4.91 3.18 10.66
C THR A 109 3.87 2.36 11.44
N PRO A 110 2.62 2.23 10.95
CA PRO A 110 1.63 1.34 11.53
C PRO A 110 2.08 -0.12 11.44
N ALA A 111 1.98 -0.86 12.55
CA ALA A 111 2.32 -2.28 12.57
C ALA A 111 1.26 -3.11 11.82
N ALA A 112 1.57 -3.57 10.62
CA ALA A 112 0.63 -4.28 9.74
C ALA A 112 -0.02 -5.53 10.38
N TRP A 113 0.72 -6.24 11.25
CA TRP A 113 0.20 -7.43 11.94
C TRP A 113 -0.91 -7.11 12.95
N ARG A 114 -1.00 -5.86 13.43
CA ARG A 114 -2.05 -5.42 14.36
C ARG A 114 -3.43 -5.40 13.71
N TYR A 115 -3.51 -5.07 12.42
CA TYR A 115 -4.77 -5.13 11.64
C TYR A 115 -5.31 -6.55 11.49
N ARG A 116 -4.42 -7.56 11.45
CA ARG A 116 -4.82 -8.98 11.42
C ARG A 116 -5.30 -9.48 12.78
N ALA A 117 -4.82 -8.87 13.88
CA ALA A 117 -5.31 -9.16 15.21
C ALA A 117 -6.70 -8.53 15.43
N GLU A 118 -6.90 -7.26 15.05
CA GLU A 118 -8.19 -6.56 15.21
C GLU A 118 -9.32 -7.16 14.35
N SER A 119 -9.02 -7.75 13.19
CA SER A 119 -10.00 -8.51 12.40
C SER A 119 -10.35 -9.89 12.99
N ARG A 120 -9.49 -10.46 13.84
CA ARG A 120 -9.77 -11.70 14.60
C ARG A 120 -10.45 -11.43 15.94
N PHE A 121 -10.21 -10.27 16.53
CA PHE A 121 -10.83 -9.80 17.77
C PHE A 121 -11.81 -8.67 17.41
N GLY A 122 -12.97 -9.03 16.86
CA GLY A 122 -13.95 -8.09 16.29
C GLY A 122 -14.39 -6.96 17.24
N ASN A 123 -13.62 -5.88 17.32
CA ASN A 123 -13.96 -4.71 18.11
C ASN A 123 -13.46 -3.43 17.42
N THR A 124 -14.35 -2.87 16.60
CA THR A 124 -14.22 -1.60 15.88
C THR A 124 -14.36 -0.40 16.83
N SER A 125 -13.44 -0.23 17.79
CA SER A 125 -13.53 0.90 18.74
C SER A 125 -12.20 1.62 19.05
N VAL A 126 -11.06 1.20 18.49
CA VAL A 126 -9.75 1.76 18.88
C VAL A 126 -9.25 2.89 17.96
N LEU A 127 -9.79 3.04 16.75
CA LEU A 127 -9.45 4.16 15.85
C LEU A 127 -9.83 5.55 16.40
N ARG A 128 -10.73 5.64 17.40
CA ARG A 128 -11.05 6.90 18.09
C ARG A 128 -10.03 7.34 19.14
N ARG A 129 -9.05 6.51 19.50
CA ARG A 129 -8.07 6.85 20.57
C ARG A 129 -6.67 7.23 20.07
N ALA A 130 -6.37 7.09 18.78
CA ALA A 130 -5.08 7.46 18.22
C ALA A 130 -5.03 8.91 17.71
N THR A 131 -6.17 9.52 17.37
CA THR A 131 -6.29 10.95 17.13
C THR A 131 -6.79 11.63 18.39
N GLY A 132 -5.86 12.04 19.25
CA GLY A 132 -6.15 12.98 20.32
C GLY A 132 -6.63 14.30 19.73
N ALA A 133 -7.94 14.50 19.68
CA ALA A 133 -8.58 15.80 19.66
C ALA A 133 -9.48 15.87 20.89
N GLY A 134 -9.29 16.92 21.68
CA GLY A 134 -9.79 17.06 23.04
C GLY A 134 -11.31 17.08 23.16
N ARG A 135 -11.69 17.05 24.44
CA ARG A 135 -13.03 17.25 25.00
C ARG A 135 -13.79 18.40 24.36
#